data_AF-A0A952P0M2-F1
#
_entry.id   AF-A0A952P0M2-F1
#
_cell.length_a   1.000
_cell.length_b   1.000
_cell.length_c   1.000
_cell.angle_alpha   90.00
_cell.angle_beta   90.00
_cell.angle_gamma   90.00
#
_symmetry.space_group_name_H-M   'P 1'
#
loop_
_entity.id
_entity.type
_entity.pdbx_description
1 polymer ?
#
loop_
_entity_poly.entity_id
_entity_poly.type
_entity_poly.pdbx_seq_one_letter_code
_entity_poly.pdbx_strand_id
1 'polypeptide(L)'
;MIQGVQLLSATQAYQPGADVWILPFPEASALARNVDWLLNFQITRGLANEPRRRGEQLEGLLKKVKWSLPPAHDKAGSPLLIGAAGRLPTRWVLLPERWDADLQFLQPAADLGPAKVRLFLPANVSPDIFRASVASPFLQQMSRKFEIEVLAET
;
A
#
# COMPACT_ATOMS: atom_id res chain seq x y z
N MET A 1 -21.13 -9.67 11.98
CA MET A 1 -19.75 -9.56 12.50
C MET A 1 -18.80 -9.93 11.38
N ILE A 2 -17.95 -9.01 10.94
CA ILE A 2 -16.95 -9.29 9.91
C ILE A 2 -15.84 -10.11 10.58
N GLN A 3 -15.80 -11.42 10.33
CA GLN A 3 -14.69 -12.26 10.74
C GLN A 3 -13.45 -11.82 9.93
N GLY A 4 -12.32 -11.55 10.60
CA GLY A 4 -11.03 -11.30 9.94
C GLY A 4 -10.42 -9.90 10.09
N VAL A 5 -10.98 -9.00 10.91
CA VAL A 5 -10.36 -7.71 11.26
C VAL A 5 -9.97 -7.69 12.75
N GLN A 6 -8.68 -7.74 13.04
CA GLN A 6 -8.13 -7.67 14.40
C GLN A 6 -7.56 -6.27 14.66
N LEU A 7 -7.93 -5.62 15.77
CA LEU A 7 -7.29 -4.36 16.18
C LEU A 7 -6.04 -4.68 17.00
N LEU A 8 -4.93 -4.03 16.67
CA LEU A 8 -3.66 -4.14 17.38
C LEU A 8 -3.37 -2.86 18.18
N SER A 9 -2.64 -3.01 19.27
CA SER A 9 -2.07 -1.89 20.01
C SER A 9 -0.78 -1.40 19.35
N ALA A 10 -0.38 -0.15 19.62
CA ALA A 10 0.89 0.42 19.13
C ALA A 10 2.11 -0.44 19.49
N THR A 11 2.09 -1.13 20.64
CA THR A 11 3.16 -2.06 21.07
C THR A 11 3.28 -3.31 20.19
N GLN A 12 2.22 -3.66 19.47
CA GLN A 12 2.18 -4.80 18.54
C GLN A 12 2.45 -4.39 17.08
N ALA A 13 2.59 -3.08 16.80
CA ALA A 13 2.72 -2.51 15.47
C ALA A 13 3.79 -3.19 14.60
N TYR A 14 4.93 -3.49 15.21
CA TYR A 14 6.10 -4.06 14.53
C TYR A 14 6.31 -5.54 14.80
N GLN A 15 5.31 -6.26 15.37
CA GLN A 15 5.46 -7.70 15.56
C GLN A 15 5.45 -8.44 14.22
N PRO A 16 6.22 -9.53 14.07
CA PRO A 16 6.15 -10.36 12.89
C PRO A 16 4.76 -10.99 12.72
N GLY A 17 4.41 -11.36 11.49
CA GLY A 17 3.18 -12.11 11.20
C GLY A 17 2.43 -11.62 9.97
N ALA A 18 2.65 -10.39 9.50
CA ALA A 18 2.05 -9.89 8.28
C ALA A 18 3.04 -9.91 7.10
N ASP A 19 2.60 -10.44 5.96
CA ASP A 19 3.37 -10.47 4.71
C ASP A 19 3.47 -9.10 4.06
N VAL A 20 2.42 -8.29 4.20
CA VAL A 20 2.31 -6.95 3.62
C VAL A 20 1.87 -5.95 4.67
N TRP A 21 2.61 -4.86 4.81
CA TRP A 21 2.19 -3.69 5.58
C TRP A 21 1.67 -2.61 4.65
N ILE A 22 0.52 -2.05 4.97
CA ILE A 22 -0.10 -0.95 4.23
C ILE A 22 -0.03 0.28 5.10
N LEU A 23 0.71 1.27 4.62
CA LEU A 23 1.01 2.49 5.37
C LEU A 23 0.31 3.67 4.74
N PRO A 24 -0.20 4.63 5.53
CA PRO A 24 -0.57 5.94 5.02
C PRO A 24 0.70 6.75 4.73
N PHE A 25 0.51 7.91 4.11
CA PHE A 25 1.60 8.86 3.88
C PHE A 25 2.34 9.18 5.19
N PRO A 26 3.69 9.28 5.19
CA PRO A 26 4.49 9.57 6.39
C PRO A 26 4.13 10.88 7.11
N GLU A 27 3.50 11.82 6.42
CA GLU A 27 2.98 13.08 6.97
C GLU A 27 1.71 12.85 7.81
N ALA A 28 0.95 11.80 7.50
CA ALA A 28 -0.32 11.45 8.13
C ALA A 28 -0.20 10.39 9.25
N SER A 29 1.01 9.85 9.49
CA SER A 29 1.26 8.84 10.51
C SER A 29 2.71 8.88 11.02
N ALA A 30 2.87 9.00 12.34
CA ALA A 30 4.16 8.86 13.00
C ALA A 30 4.74 7.45 12.84
N LEU A 31 3.89 6.42 12.85
CA LEU A 31 4.30 5.04 12.65
C LEU A 31 4.82 4.79 11.23
N ALA A 32 4.16 5.35 10.21
CA ALA A 32 4.63 5.29 8.83
C ALA A 32 5.99 5.98 8.67
N ARG A 33 6.20 7.11 9.35
CA ARG A 33 7.50 7.82 9.36
C ARG A 33 8.62 6.98 9.96
N ASN A 34 8.35 6.29 11.06
CA ASN A 34 9.31 5.36 11.67
C ASN A 34 9.64 4.20 10.71
N VAL A 35 8.64 3.67 10.01
CA VAL A 35 8.87 2.64 8.99
C VAL A 35 9.74 3.15 7.85
N ASP A 36 9.48 4.36 7.34
CA ASP A 36 10.32 4.93 6.27
C ASP A 36 11.77 5.10 6.71
N TRP A 37 12.00 5.56 7.94
CA TRP A 37 13.35 5.65 8.51
C TRP A 37 14.06 4.28 8.51
N LEU A 38 13.38 3.21 8.95
CA LEU A 38 13.92 1.84 8.94
C LEU A 38 14.18 1.32 7.51
N LEU A 39 13.41 1.79 6.54
CA LEU A 39 13.63 1.50 5.12
C LEU A 39 14.70 2.40 4.48
N ASN A 40 15.38 3.26 5.24
CA ASN A 40 16.35 4.23 4.75
C ASN A 40 15.74 5.22 3.74
N PHE A 41 14.56 5.77 4.05
CA PHE A 41 13.88 6.79 3.26
C PHE A 41 13.46 6.32 1.86
N GLN A 42 13.25 5.01 1.68
CA GLN A 42 12.81 4.46 0.40
C GLN A 42 11.40 4.92 0.03
N ILE A 43 10.50 5.13 1.02
CA ILE A 43 9.15 5.63 0.76
C ILE A 43 9.26 7.07 0.28
N THR A 44 9.96 7.93 1.02
CA THR A 44 10.14 9.34 0.64
C THR A 44 10.77 9.49 -0.76
N ARG A 45 11.81 8.71 -1.05
CA ARG A 45 12.47 8.74 -2.38
C ARG A 45 11.57 8.19 -3.49
N GLY A 46 10.79 7.15 -3.20
CA GLY A 46 9.85 6.55 -4.15
C GLY A 46 8.71 7.51 -4.50
N LEU A 47 8.18 8.22 -3.50
CA LEU A 47 7.13 9.24 -3.67
C LEU A 47 7.60 10.43 -4.50
N ALA A 48 8.85 10.86 -4.34
CA ALA A 48 9.43 11.95 -5.12
C ALA A 48 9.78 11.55 -6.57
N ASN A 49 9.72 10.26 -6.91
CA ASN A 49 10.11 9.77 -8.21
C ASN A 49 8.96 9.92 -9.22
N GLU A 50 9.12 10.81 -10.19
CA GLU A 50 8.16 10.92 -11.27
C GLU A 50 8.37 9.82 -12.32
N PRO A 51 7.28 9.16 -12.78
CA PRO A 51 7.33 8.28 -13.93
C PRO A 51 8.00 8.95 -15.13
N ARG A 52 9.09 8.36 -15.62
CA ARG A 52 9.75 8.89 -16.82
C ARG A 52 8.84 8.70 -18.03
N ARG A 53 8.49 9.82 -18.67
CA ARG A 53 7.78 9.78 -19.96
C ARG A 53 8.75 9.39 -21.07
N ARG A 54 8.27 8.60 -22.03
CA ARG A 54 9.05 8.28 -23.23
C ARG A 54 9.34 9.57 -24.00
N GLY A 55 10.58 9.73 -24.44
CA GLY A 55 11.00 10.92 -25.20
C GLY A 55 10.34 10.98 -26.58
N GLU A 56 10.09 12.20 -27.07
CA GLU A 56 9.42 12.44 -28.36
C GLU A 56 10.11 11.75 -29.54
N GLN A 57 11.45 11.65 -29.50
CA GLN A 57 12.24 11.00 -30.54
C GLN A 57 11.92 9.50 -30.66
N LEU A 58 11.79 8.81 -29.52
CA LEU A 58 11.43 7.39 -29.49
C LEU A 58 9.98 7.18 -29.96
N GLU A 59 9.05 8.02 -29.49
CA GLU A 59 7.65 8.01 -29.96
C GLU A 59 7.56 8.26 -31.47
N GLY A 60 8.37 9.17 -32.00
CA GLY A 60 8.47 9.43 -33.44
C GLY A 60 9.02 8.24 -34.23
N LEU A 61 10.03 7.54 -33.72
CA LEU A 61 10.56 6.31 -34.29
C LEU A 61 9.50 5.21 -34.33
N LEU A 62 8.83 4.95 -33.20
CA LEU A 62 7.79 3.92 -33.06
C LEU A 62 6.64 4.13 -34.06
N LYS A 63 6.20 5.38 -34.23
CA LYS A 63 5.20 5.75 -35.24
C LYS A 63 5.68 5.45 -36.66
N LYS A 64 6.93 5.77 -37.00
CA LYS A 64 7.52 5.51 -38.32
C LYS A 64 7.59 4.01 -38.64
N VAL A 65 7.99 3.19 -37.67
CA VAL A 65 8.11 1.74 -37.86
C VAL A 65 6.80 0.97 -37.63
N LYS A 66 5.69 1.67 -37.36
CA LYS A 66 4.37 1.08 -37.03
C LYS A 66 4.46 0.03 -35.91
N TRP A 67 5.29 0.30 -34.90
CA TRP A 67 5.49 -0.57 -33.75
C TRP A 67 4.92 0.11 -32.50
N SER A 68 4.26 -0.64 -31.61
CA SER A 68 3.92 -0.19 -30.26
C SER A 68 4.72 -0.94 -29.19
N LEU A 69 5.34 -0.18 -28.28
CA LEU A 69 5.84 -0.77 -27.03
C LEU A 69 4.67 -0.98 -26.07
N PRO A 70 4.80 -1.88 -25.09
CA PRO A 70 3.85 -1.95 -23.99
C PRO A 70 3.59 -0.56 -23.39
N PRO A 71 2.38 -0.28 -22.90
CA PRO A 71 2.12 0.95 -22.19
C PRO A 71 3.16 1.10 -21.06
N ALA A 72 3.65 2.32 -20.85
CA ALA A 72 4.47 2.58 -19.67
C ALA A 72 3.66 2.18 -18.43
N HIS A 73 4.20 1.25 -17.64
CA HIS A 73 3.49 0.66 -16.51
C HIS A 73 3.28 1.66 -15.37
N ASP A 74 4.06 2.74 -15.36
CA ASP A 74 4.02 3.75 -14.31
C ASP A 74 2.93 4.76 -14.62
N LYS A 75 1.68 4.40 -14.34
CA LYS A 75 0.61 5.39 -14.27
C LYS A 75 0.90 6.30 -13.08
N ALA A 76 0.88 7.61 -13.31
CA ALA A 76 0.81 8.57 -12.21
C ALA A 76 -0.36 8.15 -11.30
N GLY A 77 -0.06 8.01 -10.01
CA GLY A 77 -1.02 7.54 -9.03
C GLY A 77 -1.08 6.03 -8.77
N SER A 78 -0.13 5.26 -9.31
CA SER A 78 0.02 3.86 -8.90
C SER A 78 0.54 3.78 -7.46
N PRO A 79 0.05 2.82 -6.65
CA PRO A 79 0.55 2.62 -5.30
C PRO A 79 2.02 2.16 -5.33
N LEU A 80 2.81 2.63 -4.37
CA LEU A 80 4.22 2.31 -4.24
C LEU A 80 4.39 1.01 -3.45
N LEU A 81 4.98 -0.01 -4.06
CA LEU A 81 5.30 -1.28 -3.41
C LEU A 81 6.82 -1.39 -3.18
N ILE A 82 7.23 -1.65 -1.95
CA ILE A 82 8.63 -1.68 -1.52
C ILE A 82 8.94 -3.03 -0.89
N GLY A 83 10.03 -3.65 -1.32
CA GLY A 83 10.56 -4.85 -0.66
C GLY A 83 11.19 -4.48 0.69
N ALA A 84 10.67 -5.07 1.76
CA ALA A 84 11.05 -4.76 3.14
C ALA A 84 11.74 -5.93 3.87
N ALA A 85 11.83 -7.09 3.22
CA ALA A 85 12.44 -8.28 3.79
C ALA A 85 13.87 -8.02 4.29
N GLY A 86 14.16 -8.45 5.52
CA GLY A 86 15.46 -8.27 6.17
C GLY A 86 15.67 -6.91 6.84
N ARG A 87 14.76 -5.94 6.65
CA ARG A 87 14.76 -4.64 7.36
C ARG A 87 13.59 -4.49 8.32
N LEU A 88 12.43 -5.01 7.91
CA LEU A 88 11.21 -5.07 8.70
C LEU A 88 10.76 -6.52 8.83
N PRO A 89 9.95 -6.85 9.85
CA PRO A 89 9.33 -8.16 10.00
C PRO A 89 8.11 -8.33 9.08
N THR A 90 8.25 -7.90 7.82
CA THR A 90 7.28 -8.04 6.73
C THR A 90 8.02 -8.18 5.41
N ARG A 91 7.38 -8.77 4.39
CA ARG A 91 8.02 -8.95 3.07
C ARG A 91 7.88 -7.69 2.24
N TRP A 92 6.72 -7.04 2.33
CA TRP A 92 6.37 -5.89 1.49
C TRP A 92 5.78 -4.76 2.32
N VAL A 93 6.07 -3.54 1.88
CA VAL A 93 5.38 -2.32 2.31
C VAL A 93 4.68 -1.73 1.10
N LEU A 94 3.38 -1.52 1.21
CA LEU A 94 2.54 -0.88 0.21
C LEU A 94 2.11 0.49 0.72
N LEU A 95 2.31 1.51 -0.10
CA LEU A 95 1.85 2.86 0.16
C LEU A 95 0.83 3.23 -0.94
N PRO A 96 -0.44 3.47 -0.58
CA PRO A 96 -1.45 3.85 -1.56
C PRO A 96 -1.28 5.31 -1.99
N GLU A 97 -1.66 5.64 -3.22
CA GLU A 97 -1.68 7.04 -3.68
C GLU A 97 -2.73 7.85 -2.91
N ARG A 98 -3.86 7.22 -2.56
CA ARG A 98 -4.97 7.86 -1.87
C ARG A 98 -5.58 6.89 -0.87
N TRP A 99 -5.99 7.45 0.26
CA TRP A 99 -6.81 6.74 1.22
C TRP A 99 -8.28 6.91 0.81
N ASP A 100 -8.83 5.92 0.11
CA ASP A 100 -10.22 5.91 -0.33
C ASP A 100 -11.11 5.05 0.59
N ALA A 101 -12.41 5.32 0.59
CA ALA A 101 -13.36 4.64 1.47
C ALA A 101 -13.73 3.23 0.98
N ASP A 102 -13.55 2.97 -0.32
CA ASP A 102 -13.80 1.68 -0.96
C ASP A 102 -12.60 0.73 -0.89
N LEU A 103 -11.44 1.21 -0.42
CA LEU A 103 -10.24 0.44 -0.12
C LEU A 103 -9.66 -0.27 -1.35
N GLN A 104 -9.87 0.28 -2.54
CA GLN A 104 -9.37 -0.31 -3.79
C GLN A 104 -7.84 -0.42 -3.78
N PHE A 105 -7.17 0.40 -2.98
CA PHE A 105 -5.74 0.34 -2.77
C PHE A 105 -5.23 -0.98 -2.16
N LEU A 106 -6.09 -1.88 -1.68
CA LEU A 106 -5.70 -3.22 -1.24
C LEU A 106 -5.46 -4.18 -2.42
N GLN A 107 -5.95 -3.86 -3.62
CA GLN A 107 -5.86 -4.75 -4.79
C GLN A 107 -4.42 -5.21 -5.13
N PRO A 108 -3.39 -4.34 -5.12
CA PRO A 108 -2.02 -4.77 -5.37
C PRO A 108 -1.52 -5.80 -4.33
N ALA A 109 -1.94 -5.68 -3.08
CA ALA A 109 -1.62 -6.69 -2.07
C ALA A 109 -2.29 -8.03 -2.40
N ALA A 110 -3.43 -8.03 -3.10
CA ALA A 110 -4.19 -9.23 -3.43
C ALA A 110 -3.59 -9.98 -4.61
N ASP A 111 -2.98 -9.22 -5.51
CA ASP A 111 -2.29 -9.76 -6.68
C ASP A 111 -0.99 -10.47 -6.27
N LEU A 112 -0.45 -10.18 -5.07
CA LEU A 112 0.69 -10.90 -4.48
C LEU A 112 0.34 -12.31 -3.97
N GLY A 113 -0.94 -12.65 -3.91
CA GLY A 113 -1.44 -13.94 -3.42
C GLY A 113 -2.06 -13.86 -2.01
N PRO A 114 -2.36 -15.01 -1.38
CA PRO A 114 -2.86 -15.03 -0.02
C PRO A 114 -1.78 -14.48 0.91
N ALA A 115 -2.10 -13.38 1.58
CA ALA A 115 -1.17 -12.65 2.43
C ALA A 115 -1.87 -12.26 3.72
N LYS A 116 -1.13 -12.21 4.82
CA LYS A 116 -1.60 -11.52 6.02
C LYS A 116 -1.25 -10.03 5.90
N VAL A 117 -2.25 -9.17 5.98
CA VAL A 117 -2.11 -7.73 5.75
C VAL A 117 -2.22 -6.98 7.07
N ARG A 118 -1.27 -6.09 7.34
CA ARG A 118 -1.38 -5.13 8.44
C ARG A 118 -1.57 -3.73 7.89
N LEU A 119 -2.65 -3.09 8.30
CA LEU A 119 -3.05 -1.76 7.86
C LEU A 119 -2.84 -0.76 8.99
N PHE A 120 -2.00 0.22 8.72
CA PHE A 120 -1.73 1.34 9.61
C PHE A 120 -2.72 2.44 9.23
N LEU A 121 -3.54 2.90 10.16
CA LEU A 121 -4.48 3.98 9.90
C LEU A 121 -3.79 5.33 10.00
N PRO A 122 -4.14 6.30 9.14
CA PRO A 122 -3.71 7.67 9.34
C PRO A 122 -4.32 8.25 10.62
N ALA A 123 -3.63 9.21 11.24
CA ALA A 123 -3.96 9.75 12.55
C ALA A 123 -5.38 10.36 12.67
N ASN A 124 -5.98 10.76 11.54
CA ASN A 124 -7.33 11.32 11.47
C ASN A 124 -8.43 10.27 11.27
N VAL A 125 -8.09 8.98 11.13
CA VAL A 125 -9.05 7.90 10.90
C VAL A 125 -9.20 7.07 12.18
N SER A 126 -10.36 7.19 12.84
CA SER A 126 -10.69 6.32 13.97
C SER A 126 -10.90 4.88 13.50
N PRO A 127 -10.40 3.88 14.24
CA PRO A 127 -10.64 2.47 13.93
C PRO A 127 -12.12 2.09 13.93
N ASP A 128 -12.98 2.78 14.68
CA ASP A 128 -14.42 2.54 14.68
C ASP A 128 -15.09 3.06 13.40
N ILE A 129 -14.65 4.24 12.92
CA ILE A 129 -15.08 4.80 11.63
C ILE A 129 -14.63 3.87 10.51
N PHE A 130 -13.37 3.41 10.55
CA PHE A 130 -12.85 2.45 9.60
C PHE A 130 -13.71 1.17 9.61
N ARG A 131 -13.98 0.56 10.77
CA ARG A 131 -14.83 -0.63 10.88
C ARG A 131 -16.23 -0.44 10.30
N ALA A 132 -16.82 0.76 10.43
CA ALA A 132 -18.10 1.09 9.83
C ALA A 132 -18.01 1.18 8.29
N SER A 133 -16.91 1.75 7.76
CA SER A 133 -16.62 1.80 6.31
C SER A 133 -16.25 0.43 5.71
N VAL A 134 -15.70 -0.46 6.54
CA VAL A 134 -15.22 -1.82 6.21
C VAL A 134 -16.37 -2.80 5.86
N ALA A 135 -17.63 -2.40 6.06
CA ALA A 135 -18.80 -3.12 5.54
C ALA A 135 -18.91 -3.14 4.00
N SER A 136 -17.91 -2.62 3.28
CA SER A 136 -17.88 -2.62 1.82
C SER A 136 -17.91 -4.05 1.24
N PRO A 137 -18.65 -4.28 0.14
CA PRO A 137 -18.67 -5.57 -0.57
C PRO A 137 -17.27 -6.06 -0.97
N PHE A 138 -16.35 -5.13 -1.22
CA PHE A 138 -14.98 -5.42 -1.60
C PHE A 138 -14.22 -6.15 -0.48
N LEU A 139 -14.34 -5.71 0.77
CA LEU A 139 -13.69 -6.40 1.88
C LEU A 139 -14.29 -7.75 2.20
N GLN A 140 -15.58 -7.95 1.96
CA GLN A 140 -16.21 -9.28 2.06
C GLN A 140 -15.68 -10.25 0.99
N GLN A 141 -15.34 -9.74 -0.19
CA GLN A 141 -14.69 -10.50 -1.25
C GLN A 141 -13.22 -10.79 -0.91
N MET A 142 -12.54 -9.81 -0.30
CA MET A 142 -11.13 -9.88 0.09
C MET A 142 -10.88 -10.72 1.34
N SER A 143 -11.82 -10.81 2.28
CA SER A 143 -11.67 -11.59 3.53
C SER A 143 -11.49 -13.10 3.30
N ARG A 144 -11.78 -13.60 2.09
CA ARG A 144 -11.43 -14.96 1.67
C ARG A 144 -9.96 -15.16 1.30
N LYS A 145 -9.23 -14.06 1.11
CA LYS A 145 -7.82 -14.01 0.66
C LYS A 145 -6.89 -13.38 1.70
N PHE A 146 -7.43 -12.73 2.74
CA PHE A 146 -6.66 -11.92 3.68
C PHE A 146 -7.13 -12.02 5.12
N GLU A 147 -6.16 -12.02 6.03
CA GLU A 147 -6.35 -11.59 7.42
C GLU A 147 -5.90 -10.13 7.55
N ILE A 148 -6.76 -9.26 8.10
CA ILE A 148 -6.47 -7.83 8.23
C ILE A 148 -6.23 -7.49 9.71
N GLU A 149 -5.04 -7.02 10.01
CA GLU A 149 -4.69 -6.42 11.28
C GLU A 149 -4.72 -4.90 11.15
N VAL A 150 -5.54 -4.22 11.94
CA VAL A 150 -5.68 -2.77 11.92
C VAL A 150 -4.93 -2.19 13.10
N LEU A 151 -4.16 -1.14 12.84
CA LEU A 151 -3.41 -0.41 13.86
C LEU A 151 -3.81 1.06 13.81
N ALA A 152 -4.29 1.59 14.93
CA ALA A 152 -4.61 3.00 15.09
C ALA A 152 -3.51 3.73 15.87
N GLU A 153 -3.23 4.99 15.50
CA GLU A 153 -2.46 5.89 16.35
C GLU A 153 -3.37 6.39 17.48
N THR A 154 -2.99 6.11 18.73
CA THR A 154 -3.65 6.59 19.96
C THR A 154 -2.77 7.58 20.68
#